data_AF-A0A1G0YY59-F1
#
_entry.id   AF-A0A1G0YY59-F1
#
_cell.length_a   1.000
_cell.length_b   1.000
_cell.length_c   1.000
_cell.angle_alpha   90.00
_cell.angle_beta   90.00
_cell.angle_gamma   90.00
#
_symmetry.space_group_name_H-M   'P 1'
#
loop_
_entity.id
_entity.type
_entity.pdbx_description
1 polymer ?
#
loop_
_entity_poly.entity_id
_entity_poly.type
_entity_poly.pdbx_seq_one_letter_code
_entity_poly.pdbx_strand_id
1 'polypeptide(L)'
;MRKFKKNRFTLVEILTVIAIISILSGILLPNLVKTRQRAKEVRWLAFNSVINRDGDTILNYNFMYDDYEIQSGSSLVPALRNGAIGCTINGFEPKDYDGIIIGSYEWRKGAGRWNGFNNALQFDGVSTYIEIPGEKVLDFDPLKNDFTAMTWIFIDNLSIPQTLLFKTQLPSASQYELTIYPSKIDVTLNGVTKSWNQSQIKEGKWTHIALLVVNVSSKVYINGADLNGLANNTSIGVSSICKFSSPELPLANIQMASLPALLAASTNSNANSNANSNANSNANSNANNNNSPGTTVTPPSGADTQGQGNAYGTLKNKKAKTSPAQPSTSITPMRIGSSTLQNAGTSLNFSGKMDEFIFIRRALSPNEIKGCWQMGNPY
;
A
#
# COMPACT_ATOMS: atom_id res chain seq x y z
N MET A 1 -13.95 65.10 21.01
CA MET A 1 -12.86 64.24 20.47
C MET A 1 -11.87 63.88 21.59
N ARG A 2 -11.85 62.63 22.07
CA ARG A 2 -10.84 62.16 23.06
C ARG A 2 -9.52 61.90 22.33
N LYS A 3 -8.44 62.59 22.73
CA LYS A 3 -7.08 62.34 22.25
C LYS A 3 -6.58 61.02 22.84
N PHE A 4 -6.44 59.98 22.02
CA PHE A 4 -5.79 58.74 22.44
C PHE A 4 -4.29 58.99 22.61
N LYS A 5 -3.76 58.80 23.83
CA LYS A 5 -2.31 58.73 24.07
C LYS A 5 -1.77 57.49 23.35
N LYS A 6 -0.81 57.69 22.44
CA LYS A 6 -0.13 56.59 21.75
C LYS A 6 0.92 56.00 22.70
N ASN A 7 0.59 54.90 23.36
CA ASN A 7 1.58 54.09 24.06
C ASN A 7 2.44 53.39 23.00
N ARG A 8 3.73 53.70 22.96
CA ARG A 8 4.67 53.03 22.06
C ARG A 8 5.25 51.81 22.79
N PHE A 9 5.28 50.67 22.12
CA PHE A 9 5.98 49.48 22.60
C PHE A 9 7.47 49.78 22.73
N THR A 10 8.06 49.33 23.82
CA THR A 10 9.51 49.37 24.03
C THR A 10 10.19 48.31 23.16
N LEU A 11 11.45 48.55 22.81
CA LEU A 11 12.25 47.59 22.05
C LEU A 11 12.37 46.24 22.79
N VAL A 12 12.45 46.29 24.13
CA VAL A 12 12.50 45.08 24.97
C VAL A 12 11.22 44.27 24.85
N GLU A 13 10.04 44.90 24.92
CA GLU A 13 8.75 44.21 24.74
C GLU A 13 8.66 43.52 23.37
N ILE A 14 9.06 44.21 22.30
CA ILE A 14 9.06 43.63 20.94
C ILE A 14 10.00 42.41 20.88
N LEU A 15 11.20 42.52 21.46
CA LEU A 15 12.20 41.46 21.43
C LEU A 15 11.76 40.22 22.23
N THR A 16 11.10 40.42 23.39
CA THR A 16 10.54 39.32 24.16
C THR A 16 9.42 38.60 23.41
N VAL A 17 8.54 39.33 22.72
CA VAL A 17 7.43 38.74 21.95
C VAL A 17 7.94 37.87 20.80
N ILE A 18 8.92 38.35 20.02
CA ILE A 18 9.48 37.54 18.92
C ILE A 18 10.21 36.30 19.43
N ALA A 19 10.86 36.38 20.60
CA ALA A 19 11.52 35.24 21.23
C ALA A 19 10.50 34.15 21.61
N ILE A 20 9.38 34.55 22.24
CA ILE A 20 8.31 33.62 22.60
C ILE A 20 7.69 32.97 21.35
N ILE A 21 7.38 33.75 20.31
CA ILE A 21 6.81 33.22 19.06
C ILE A 21 7.78 32.24 18.38
N SER A 22 9.08 32.52 18.40
CA SER A 22 10.10 31.65 17.81
C SER A 22 10.18 30.31 18.55
N ILE A 23 10.13 30.32 19.88
CA ILE A 23 10.13 29.10 20.70
C ILE A 23 8.86 28.28 20.44
N LEU A 24 7.68 28.92 20.44
CA LEU A 24 6.41 28.24 20.17
C LEU A 24 6.38 27.64 18.75
N SER A 25 6.87 28.38 17.76
CA SER A 25 6.95 27.89 16.38
C SER A 25 7.87 26.69 16.25
N GLY A 26 9.01 26.68 16.96
CA GLY A 26 9.95 25.56 16.99
C GLY A 26 9.32 24.25 17.49
N ILE A 27 8.41 24.32 18.47
CA ILE A 27 7.72 23.15 19.02
C ILE A 27 6.56 22.69 18.13
N LEU A 28 5.85 23.63 17.48
CA LEU A 28 4.65 23.32 16.69
C LEU A 28 4.96 22.77 15.30
N LEU A 29 6.04 23.24 14.65
CA LEU A 29 6.34 22.89 13.26
C LEU A 29 6.56 21.38 13.03
N PRO A 30 7.36 20.65 13.84
CA PRO A 30 7.55 19.21 13.65
C PRO A 30 6.25 18.42 13.79
N ASN A 31 5.42 18.80 14.78
CA ASN A 31 4.12 18.18 15.00
C ASN A 31 3.17 18.42 13.81
N LEU A 32 3.17 19.62 13.24
CA LEU A 32 2.36 19.95 12.07
C LEU A 32 2.78 19.15 10.83
N VAL A 33 4.09 18.98 10.61
CA VAL A 33 4.61 18.15 9.51
C VAL A 33 4.17 16.69 9.69
N LYS A 34 4.30 16.13 10.90
CA LYS A 34 3.87 14.76 11.22
C LYS A 34 2.36 14.58 11.01
N THR A 35 1.54 15.52 11.51
CA THR A 35 0.08 15.51 11.31
C THR A 35 -0.31 15.59 9.84
N ARG A 36 0.38 16.43 9.05
CA ARG A 36 0.14 16.53 7.60
C ARG A 36 0.45 15.20 6.90
N GLN A 37 1.56 14.54 7.26
CA GLN A 37 1.91 13.23 6.70
C GLN A 37 0.90 12.16 7.08
N ARG A 38 0.46 12.12 8.35
CA ARG A 38 -0.63 11.23 8.80
C ARG A 38 -1.94 11.47 8.03
N ALA A 39 -2.28 12.73 7.78
CA ALA A 39 -3.47 13.07 7.00
C ALA A 39 -3.37 12.60 5.53
N LYS A 40 -2.19 12.73 4.91
CA LYS A 40 -1.96 12.21 3.55
C LYS A 40 -2.10 10.68 3.49
N GLU A 41 -1.53 9.97 4.47
CA GLU A 41 -1.65 8.52 4.59
C GLU A 41 -3.11 8.08 4.80
N VAL A 42 -3.87 8.72 5.71
CA VAL A 42 -5.30 8.40 5.92
C VAL A 42 -6.10 8.58 4.63
N ARG A 43 -5.80 9.64 3.86
CA ARG A 43 -6.42 9.85 2.54
C ARG A 43 -6.04 8.75 1.55
N TRP A 44 -4.78 8.33 1.54
CA TRP A 44 -4.33 7.20 0.72
C TRP A 44 -5.03 5.90 1.12
N LEU A 45 -5.19 5.61 2.42
CA LEU A 45 -5.92 4.43 2.90
C LEU A 45 -7.38 4.44 2.46
N ALA A 46 -8.05 5.59 2.55
CA ALA A 46 -9.41 5.74 2.05
C ALA A 46 -9.48 5.48 0.55
N PHE A 47 -8.52 6.00 -0.23
CA PHE A 47 -8.43 5.74 -1.67
C PHE A 47 -8.14 4.26 -1.99
N ASN A 48 -7.18 3.63 -1.31
CA ASN A 48 -6.86 2.21 -1.46
C ASN A 48 -8.07 1.33 -1.12
N SER A 49 -8.91 1.73 -0.15
CA SER A 49 -10.18 1.05 0.16
C SER A 49 -11.21 1.12 -0.98
N VAL A 50 -11.18 2.17 -1.81
CA VAL A 50 -12.01 2.25 -3.02
C VAL A 50 -11.48 1.29 -4.09
N ILE A 51 -10.16 1.21 -4.28
CA ILE A 51 -9.53 0.24 -5.20
C ILE A 51 -9.87 -1.20 -4.79
N ASN A 52 -9.91 -1.49 -3.49
CA ASN A 52 -10.32 -2.80 -2.95
C ASN A 52 -11.76 -3.20 -3.34
N ARG A 53 -12.62 -2.23 -3.64
CA ARG A 53 -14.03 -2.43 -4.01
C ARG A 53 -14.28 -2.33 -5.52
N ASP A 54 -13.25 -2.03 -6.31
CA ASP A 54 -13.35 -2.03 -7.76
C ASP A 54 -13.54 -3.48 -8.26
N GLY A 55 -14.50 -3.67 -9.16
CA GLY A 55 -14.89 -4.97 -9.70
C GLY A 55 -13.82 -5.62 -10.58
N ASP A 56 -12.85 -4.83 -11.06
CA ASP A 56 -11.78 -5.29 -11.94
C ASP A 56 -10.43 -5.43 -11.21
N THR A 57 -10.31 -5.00 -9.96
CA THR A 57 -9.08 -5.19 -9.18
C THR A 57 -8.92 -6.68 -8.85
N ILE A 58 -7.80 -7.28 -9.26
CA ILE A 58 -7.47 -8.67 -8.96
C ILE A 58 -6.54 -8.74 -7.76
N LEU A 59 -5.52 -7.88 -7.71
CA LEU A 59 -4.53 -7.83 -6.64
C LEU A 59 -4.47 -6.42 -6.06
N ASN A 60 -4.51 -6.30 -4.73
CA ASN A 60 -4.14 -5.08 -4.03
C ASN A 60 -3.41 -5.43 -2.73
N TYR A 61 -2.10 -5.27 -2.73
CA TYR A 61 -1.24 -5.42 -1.56
C TYR A 61 -0.78 -4.05 -1.09
N ASN A 62 -1.12 -3.68 0.15
CA ASN A 62 -0.79 -2.38 0.74
C ASN A 62 0.35 -2.45 1.78
N PHE A 63 0.91 -3.65 1.98
CA PHE A 63 2.08 -3.93 2.83
C PHE A 63 1.97 -3.38 4.27
N MET A 64 0.77 -3.13 4.78
CA MET A 64 0.60 -2.57 6.12
C MET A 64 0.81 -3.58 7.23
N TYR A 65 0.44 -4.84 6.99
CA TYR A 65 0.42 -5.90 7.99
C TYR A 65 1.64 -6.81 7.79
N ASP A 66 2.50 -6.86 8.81
CA ASP A 66 3.73 -7.64 8.82
C ASP A 66 3.58 -9.01 9.49
N ASP A 67 2.40 -9.29 10.04
CA ASP A 67 2.04 -10.48 10.82
C ASP A 67 1.07 -11.42 10.08
N TYR A 68 0.79 -11.16 8.80
CA TYR A 68 -0.12 -11.99 8.03
C TYR A 68 0.56 -13.28 7.56
N GLU A 69 -0.07 -14.41 7.87
CA GLU A 69 0.40 -15.74 7.50
C GLU A 69 -0.75 -16.55 6.90
N ILE A 70 -0.42 -17.45 5.97
CA ILE A 70 -1.35 -18.44 5.42
C ILE A 70 -0.87 -19.85 5.72
N GLN A 71 -1.80 -20.81 5.74
CA GLN A 71 -1.46 -22.21 5.88
C GLN A 71 -1.03 -22.79 4.53
N SER A 72 0.22 -23.26 4.44
CA SER A 72 0.75 -24.03 3.30
C SER A 72 1.15 -25.42 3.80
N GLY A 73 0.29 -26.40 3.54
CA GLY A 73 0.43 -27.75 4.11
C GLY A 73 0.27 -27.74 5.64
N SER A 74 1.29 -28.19 6.36
CA SER A 74 1.32 -28.22 7.83
C SER A 74 1.97 -26.98 8.46
N SER A 75 2.47 -26.05 7.64
CA SER A 75 3.23 -24.90 8.11
C SER A 75 2.46 -23.60 7.85
N LEU A 76 2.61 -22.64 8.76
CA LEU A 76 2.26 -21.25 8.49
C LEU A 76 3.42 -20.62 7.72
N VAL A 77 3.09 -19.90 6.66
CA VAL A 77 4.06 -19.18 5.83
C VAL A 77 3.68 -17.71 5.77
N PRO A 78 4.67 -16.80 5.78
CA PRO A 78 4.43 -15.37 5.69
C PRO A 78 3.80 -15.01 4.35
N ALA A 79 2.84 -14.09 4.38
CA ALA A 79 2.07 -13.73 3.21
C ALA A 79 1.64 -12.27 3.21
N LEU A 80 1.14 -11.82 2.07
CA LEU A 80 0.46 -10.56 1.86
C LEU A 80 -1.02 -10.86 1.58
N ARG A 81 -1.88 -10.31 2.44
CA ARG A 81 -3.32 -10.41 2.24
C ARG A 81 -3.74 -9.63 1.00
N ASN A 82 -4.48 -10.25 0.10
CA ASN A 82 -5.07 -9.56 -1.03
C ASN A 82 -6.29 -8.74 -0.59
N GLY A 83 -6.22 -7.41 -0.80
CA GLY A 83 -7.28 -6.47 -0.48
C GLY A 83 -8.44 -6.41 -1.49
N ALA A 84 -8.31 -7.06 -2.65
CA ALA A 84 -9.24 -6.96 -3.78
C ALA A 84 -10.60 -7.67 -3.56
N ILE A 85 -11.34 -7.28 -2.52
CA ILE A 85 -12.60 -7.91 -2.09
C ILE A 85 -13.80 -7.64 -3.02
N GLY A 86 -13.71 -6.62 -3.88
CA GLY A 86 -14.78 -6.21 -4.79
C GLY A 86 -14.77 -6.92 -6.15
N CYS A 87 -13.74 -7.71 -6.45
CA CYS A 87 -13.56 -8.34 -7.75
C CYS A 87 -14.78 -9.17 -8.16
N THR A 88 -15.29 -8.92 -9.36
CA THR A 88 -16.52 -9.54 -9.88
C THR A 88 -16.25 -10.72 -10.83
N ILE A 89 -14.98 -11.07 -11.04
CA ILE A 89 -14.60 -12.12 -11.99
C ILE A 89 -15.03 -13.49 -11.46
N ASN A 90 -15.67 -14.29 -12.32
CA ASN A 90 -16.20 -15.59 -11.93
C ASN A 90 -15.12 -16.57 -11.43
N GLY A 91 -15.28 -17.01 -10.19
CA GLY A 91 -14.37 -17.93 -9.50
C GLY A 91 -13.09 -17.25 -9.00
N PHE A 92 -13.14 -15.93 -8.82
CA PHE A 92 -12.18 -15.22 -8.01
C PHE A 92 -12.56 -15.32 -6.52
N GLU A 93 -11.60 -15.69 -5.69
CA GLU A 93 -11.70 -15.67 -4.23
C GLU A 93 -10.43 -14.98 -3.72
N PRO A 94 -10.49 -13.83 -3.01
CA PRO A 94 -9.30 -13.03 -2.72
C PRO A 94 -8.15 -13.82 -2.07
N LYS A 95 -8.48 -14.74 -1.17
CA LYS A 95 -7.53 -15.61 -0.45
C LYS A 95 -6.73 -16.55 -1.36
N ASP A 96 -7.30 -16.94 -2.50
CA ASP A 96 -6.60 -17.80 -3.47
C ASP A 96 -5.51 -17.00 -4.21
N TYR A 97 -5.50 -15.68 -4.05
CA TYR A 97 -4.56 -14.73 -4.61
C TYR A 97 -3.78 -13.97 -3.52
N ASP A 98 -3.70 -14.49 -2.30
CA ASP A 98 -2.77 -13.97 -1.30
C ASP A 98 -1.32 -14.18 -1.77
N GLY A 99 -0.46 -13.20 -1.53
CA GLY A 99 0.93 -13.23 -2.00
C GLY A 99 1.83 -13.94 -1.00
N ILE A 100 2.36 -15.12 -1.32
CA ILE A 100 3.27 -15.87 -0.46
C ILE A 100 4.66 -15.23 -0.53
N ILE A 101 5.22 -14.84 0.62
CA ILE A 101 6.56 -14.23 0.67
C ILE A 101 7.59 -15.36 0.77
N ILE A 102 8.52 -15.40 -0.18
CA ILE A 102 9.56 -16.43 -0.28
C ILE A 102 10.92 -15.76 -0.26
N GLY A 103 11.91 -16.39 0.37
CA GLY A 103 13.31 -15.90 0.44
C GLY A 103 13.66 -15.20 1.75
N SER A 104 14.78 -14.49 1.74
CA SER A 104 15.34 -13.80 2.92
C SER A 104 14.82 -12.36 3.05
N TYR A 105 13.51 -12.23 3.25
CA TYR A 105 12.84 -10.94 3.32
C TYR A 105 12.99 -10.26 4.70
N GLU A 106 12.80 -8.94 4.74
CA GLU A 106 12.73 -8.17 5.97
C GLU A 106 11.56 -7.18 5.95
N TRP A 107 10.72 -7.19 6.98
CA TRP A 107 9.72 -6.14 7.18
C TRP A 107 10.37 -4.90 7.79
N ARG A 108 10.38 -3.80 7.02
CA ARG A 108 10.91 -2.50 7.48
C ARG A 108 9.78 -1.67 8.07
N LYS A 109 9.59 -1.78 9.38
CA LYS A 109 8.52 -1.06 10.10
C LYS A 109 8.67 0.45 9.98
N GLY A 110 7.61 1.13 9.55
CA GLY A 110 7.63 2.58 9.35
C GLY A 110 8.51 3.06 8.19
N ALA A 111 9.09 2.18 7.38
CA ALA A 111 9.99 2.57 6.30
C ALA A 111 9.31 2.71 4.93
N GLY A 112 7.96 2.64 4.89
CA GLY A 112 7.18 2.96 3.70
C GLY A 112 7.22 4.45 3.33
N ARG A 113 6.47 4.82 2.30
CA ARG A 113 6.38 6.20 1.78
C ARG A 113 5.95 7.22 2.82
N TRP A 114 5.15 6.82 3.81
CA TRP A 114 4.52 7.71 4.77
C TRP A 114 5.36 7.91 6.05
N ASN A 115 6.68 7.93 5.94
CA ASN A 115 7.64 8.37 6.97
C ASN A 115 7.28 7.93 8.41
N GLY A 116 7.21 6.63 8.65
CA GLY A 116 6.91 6.05 9.96
C GLY A 116 5.49 5.52 10.13
N PHE A 117 4.57 5.81 9.20
CA PHE A 117 3.18 5.37 9.36
C PHE A 117 2.79 4.10 8.61
N ASN A 118 3.52 3.74 7.55
CA ASN A 118 3.33 2.47 6.86
C ASN A 118 4.63 1.65 6.82
N ASN A 119 4.46 0.34 6.74
CA ASN A 119 5.54 -0.61 6.60
C ASN A 119 5.93 -0.74 5.12
N ALA A 120 7.09 -1.35 4.88
CA ALA A 120 7.51 -1.76 3.55
C ALA A 120 8.19 -3.13 3.64
N LEU A 121 8.05 -3.94 2.60
CA LEU A 121 8.80 -5.19 2.47
C LEU A 121 10.11 -4.91 1.77
N GLN A 122 11.22 -5.28 2.41
CA GLN A 122 12.56 -5.26 1.83
C GLN A 122 12.80 -6.53 1.03
N PHE A 123 13.22 -6.35 -0.22
CA PHE A 123 13.72 -7.38 -1.11
C PHE A 123 15.26 -7.32 -1.10
N ASP A 124 15.88 -8.49 -0.96
CA ASP A 124 17.33 -8.66 -0.80
C ASP A 124 18.11 -8.56 -2.12
N GLY A 125 17.45 -8.53 -3.28
CA GLY A 125 18.11 -8.62 -4.59
C GLY A 125 18.67 -10.00 -4.93
N VAL A 126 18.38 -11.02 -4.13
CA VAL A 126 19.00 -12.35 -4.25
C VAL A 126 17.98 -13.47 -4.26
N SER A 127 17.03 -13.49 -3.33
CA SER A 127 16.11 -14.61 -3.13
C SER A 127 14.69 -14.20 -2.79
N THR A 128 14.46 -12.93 -2.45
CA THR A 128 13.17 -12.46 -1.98
C THR A 128 12.22 -12.20 -3.14
N TYR A 129 11.04 -12.83 -3.10
CA TYR A 129 9.95 -12.56 -4.04
C TYR A 129 8.60 -12.88 -3.40
N ILE A 130 7.54 -12.40 -4.03
CA ILE A 130 6.18 -12.75 -3.69
C ILE A 130 5.65 -13.65 -4.80
N GLU A 131 5.12 -14.81 -4.44
CA GLU A 131 4.45 -15.74 -5.34
C GLU A 131 2.94 -15.68 -5.16
N ILE A 132 2.19 -15.53 -6.26
CA ILE A 132 0.74 -15.51 -6.24
C ILE A 132 0.23 -16.85 -6.79
N PRO A 133 -0.34 -17.72 -5.95
CA PRO A 133 -0.73 -19.08 -6.33
C PRO A 133 -1.98 -19.11 -7.22
N GLY A 134 -2.85 -18.10 -7.12
CA GLY A 134 -4.06 -18.00 -7.91
C GLY A 134 -3.78 -17.77 -9.39
N GLU A 135 -4.14 -18.72 -10.24
CA GLU A 135 -3.82 -18.65 -11.67
C GLU A 135 -5.01 -18.22 -12.53
N LYS A 136 -6.23 -18.70 -12.24
CA LYS A 136 -7.38 -18.62 -13.14
C LYS A 136 -7.68 -17.20 -13.66
N VAL A 137 -7.50 -16.20 -12.80
CA VAL A 137 -7.87 -14.81 -13.08
C VAL A 137 -6.67 -13.99 -13.57
N LEU A 138 -5.45 -14.46 -13.30
CA LEU A 138 -4.19 -13.87 -13.75
C LEU A 138 -3.69 -14.51 -15.06
N ASP A 139 -4.21 -15.67 -15.45
CA ASP A 139 -3.92 -16.32 -16.71
C ASP A 139 -4.89 -15.83 -17.80
N PHE A 140 -4.53 -14.70 -18.40
CA PHE A 140 -5.29 -14.08 -19.46
C PHE A 140 -4.38 -13.72 -20.63
N ASP A 141 -4.92 -13.67 -21.85
CA ASP A 141 -4.12 -13.36 -23.02
C ASP A 141 -3.83 -11.84 -23.07
N PRO A 142 -2.59 -11.37 -22.84
CA PRO A 142 -2.27 -9.94 -22.86
C PRO A 142 -2.42 -9.32 -24.25
N LEU A 143 -2.59 -10.15 -25.30
CA LEU A 143 -2.92 -9.68 -26.64
C LEU A 143 -4.43 -9.46 -26.85
N LYS A 144 -5.27 -10.00 -25.96
CA LYS A 144 -6.74 -9.88 -26.06
C LYS A 144 -7.37 -9.15 -24.88
N ASN A 145 -6.62 -8.99 -23.80
CA ASN A 145 -7.13 -8.45 -22.55
C ASN A 145 -6.28 -7.27 -22.10
N ASP A 146 -6.99 -6.21 -21.71
CA ASP A 146 -6.38 -5.01 -21.15
C ASP A 146 -6.13 -5.23 -19.66
N PHE A 147 -5.05 -4.62 -19.17
CA PHE A 147 -4.76 -4.59 -17.74
C PHE A 147 -3.89 -3.40 -17.35
N THR A 148 -3.89 -3.10 -16.08
CA THR A 148 -2.98 -2.13 -15.47
C THR A 148 -2.33 -2.74 -14.23
N ALA A 149 -1.00 -2.75 -14.19
CA ALA A 149 -0.23 -3.11 -13.01
C ALA A 149 0.47 -1.85 -12.47
N MET A 150 0.39 -1.61 -11.16
CA MET A 150 0.98 -0.44 -10.52
C MET A 150 1.74 -0.85 -9.27
N THR A 151 2.85 -0.19 -9.00
CA THR A 151 3.62 -0.42 -7.78
C THR A 151 4.35 0.84 -7.33
N TRP A 152 4.57 0.93 -6.03
CA TRP A 152 5.48 1.89 -5.44
C TRP A 152 6.75 1.18 -4.98
N ILE A 153 7.88 1.67 -5.47
CA ILE A 153 9.19 1.07 -5.24
C ILE A 153 10.17 2.11 -4.67
N PHE A 154 11.08 1.64 -3.83
CA PHE A 154 12.26 2.36 -3.38
C PHE A 154 13.46 1.50 -3.73
N ILE A 155 14.25 1.89 -4.73
CA ILE A 155 15.40 1.09 -5.17
C ILE A 155 16.63 1.44 -4.34
N ASP A 156 17.30 0.41 -3.84
CA ASP A 156 18.54 0.60 -3.07
C ASP A 156 19.76 0.69 -4.00
N ASN A 157 19.78 -0.11 -5.07
CA ASN A 157 20.84 -0.13 -6.07
C ASN A 157 20.24 -0.34 -7.46
N LEU A 158 20.45 0.60 -8.38
CA LEU A 158 19.94 0.57 -9.76
C LEU A 158 21.06 0.25 -10.78
N SER A 159 22.24 -0.18 -10.34
CA SER A 159 23.35 -0.53 -11.24
C SER A 159 23.10 -1.78 -12.10
N ILE A 160 22.17 -2.64 -11.69
CA ILE A 160 21.81 -3.87 -12.40
C ILE A 160 20.32 -3.89 -12.77
N PRO A 161 19.94 -4.63 -13.83
CA PRO A 161 18.55 -4.81 -14.18
C PRO A 161 17.80 -5.59 -13.10
N GLN A 162 16.53 -5.21 -12.87
CA GLN A 162 15.69 -5.82 -11.83
C GLN A 162 14.27 -6.01 -12.36
N THR A 163 13.71 -7.18 -12.14
CA THR A 163 12.35 -7.53 -12.56
C THR A 163 11.38 -7.22 -11.43
N LEU A 164 10.43 -6.33 -11.70
CA LEU A 164 9.42 -5.94 -10.71
C LEU A 164 8.30 -6.96 -10.61
N LEU A 165 7.82 -7.45 -11.75
CA LEU A 165 6.80 -8.48 -11.84
C LEU A 165 6.96 -9.29 -13.12
N PHE A 166 6.57 -10.55 -13.07
CA PHE A 166 6.42 -11.36 -14.28
C PHE A 166 5.39 -12.48 -14.12
N LYS A 167 4.91 -12.98 -15.25
CA LYS A 167 4.18 -14.23 -15.39
C LYS A 167 4.59 -14.90 -16.70
N THR A 168 4.86 -16.20 -16.67
CA THR A 168 5.23 -16.98 -17.86
C THR A 168 4.12 -17.95 -18.26
N GLN A 169 3.94 -18.14 -19.56
CA GLN A 169 3.13 -19.22 -20.11
C GLN A 169 4.06 -20.17 -20.87
N LEU A 170 4.05 -21.45 -20.50
CA LEU A 170 4.73 -22.48 -21.28
C LEU A 170 4.10 -22.56 -22.69
N PRO A 171 4.92 -22.73 -23.74
CA PRO A 171 6.21 -23.40 -23.67
C PRO A 171 7.48 -22.54 -23.54
N SER A 172 7.47 -21.19 -23.57
CA SER A 172 8.76 -20.45 -23.39
C SER A 172 8.70 -18.92 -23.24
N ALA A 173 7.55 -18.28 -23.38
CA ALA A 173 7.47 -16.82 -23.42
C ALA A 173 6.95 -16.26 -22.09
N SER A 174 7.53 -15.13 -21.68
CA SER A 174 6.90 -14.28 -20.68
C SER A 174 5.55 -13.81 -21.22
N GLN A 175 4.46 -14.10 -20.50
CA GLN A 175 3.13 -13.61 -20.79
C GLN A 175 3.15 -12.09 -20.61
N TYR A 176 3.60 -11.64 -19.45
CA TYR A 176 3.96 -10.25 -19.20
C TYR A 176 5.12 -10.18 -18.20
N GLU A 177 6.05 -9.27 -18.44
CA GLU A 177 7.20 -8.98 -17.57
C GLU A 177 7.49 -7.49 -17.62
N LEU A 178 7.85 -6.91 -16.46
CA LEU A 178 8.28 -5.53 -16.32
C LEU A 178 9.64 -5.51 -15.63
N THR A 179 10.66 -5.09 -16.38
CA THR A 179 12.05 -5.07 -15.95
C THR A 179 12.60 -3.65 -16.03
N ILE A 180 13.21 -3.19 -14.94
CA ILE A 180 13.84 -1.87 -14.86
C ILE A 180 15.35 -1.99 -15.04
N TYR A 181 15.93 -1.04 -15.77
CA TYR A 181 17.36 -0.87 -15.98
C TYR A 181 17.77 0.54 -15.52
N PRO A 182 19.07 0.80 -15.28
CA PRO A 182 19.53 2.14 -14.96
C PRO A 182 19.13 3.23 -15.96
N SER A 183 19.04 2.91 -17.25
CA SER A 183 18.71 3.88 -18.31
C SER A 183 17.39 3.63 -19.03
N LYS A 184 16.73 2.50 -18.78
CA LYS A 184 15.49 2.13 -19.50
C LYS A 184 14.54 1.27 -18.67
N ILE A 185 13.33 1.09 -19.17
CA ILE A 185 12.37 0.08 -18.71
C ILE A 185 12.04 -0.80 -19.90
N ASP A 186 12.05 -2.10 -19.68
CA ASP A 186 11.63 -3.11 -20.65
C ASP A 186 10.31 -3.72 -20.20
N VAL A 187 9.38 -3.86 -21.14
CA VAL A 187 8.13 -4.62 -20.96
C VAL A 187 8.11 -5.71 -22.01
N THR A 188 8.06 -6.96 -21.58
CA THR A 188 7.91 -8.11 -22.47
C THR A 188 6.45 -8.57 -22.41
N LEU A 189 5.75 -8.57 -23.54
CA LEU A 189 4.39 -9.11 -23.67
C LEU A 189 4.41 -10.24 -24.69
N ASN A 190 3.99 -11.44 -24.28
CA ASN A 190 3.99 -12.64 -25.11
C ASN A 190 5.33 -12.84 -25.87
N GLY A 191 6.45 -12.65 -25.16
CA GLY A 191 7.81 -12.78 -25.71
C GLY A 191 8.31 -11.59 -26.57
N VAL A 192 7.50 -10.55 -26.78
CA VAL A 192 7.92 -9.33 -27.49
C VAL A 192 8.28 -8.23 -26.50
N THR A 193 9.54 -7.80 -26.51
CA THR A 193 10.03 -6.74 -25.62
C THR A 193 9.94 -5.36 -26.26
N LYS A 194 9.38 -4.40 -25.53
CA LYS A 194 9.40 -2.97 -25.84
C LYS A 194 10.20 -2.24 -24.76
N SER A 195 11.02 -1.28 -25.17
CA SER A 195 11.91 -0.52 -24.28
C SER A 195 11.58 0.97 -24.27
N TRP A 196 11.70 1.62 -23.12
CA TRP A 196 11.60 3.07 -22.97
C TRP A 196 12.79 3.60 -22.20
N ASN A 197 13.43 4.65 -22.71
CA ASN A 197 14.44 5.36 -21.95
C ASN A 197 13.80 6.00 -20.71
N GLN A 198 14.47 5.90 -19.56
CA GLN A 198 14.03 6.49 -18.31
C GLN A 198 15.21 7.16 -17.62
N SER A 199 14.97 8.32 -17.00
CA SER A 199 15.93 9.04 -16.15
C SER A 199 15.31 9.49 -14.81
N GLN A 200 14.05 9.10 -14.58
CA GLN A 200 13.24 9.57 -13.47
C GLN A 200 13.38 8.67 -12.25
N ILE A 201 13.72 7.39 -12.44
CA ILE A 201 13.98 6.46 -11.34
C ILE A 201 15.35 6.78 -10.76
N LYS A 202 15.40 6.98 -9.44
CA LYS A 202 16.63 7.27 -8.72
C LYS A 202 16.72 6.38 -7.48
N GLU A 203 17.92 5.93 -7.18
CA GLU A 203 18.22 5.24 -5.93
C GLU A 203 17.84 6.11 -4.72
N GLY A 204 17.38 5.47 -3.65
CA GLY A 204 17.04 6.15 -2.41
C GLY A 204 15.76 6.99 -2.48
N LYS A 205 14.93 6.84 -3.53
CA LYS A 205 13.69 7.61 -3.70
C LYS A 205 12.50 6.71 -4.05
N TRP A 206 11.38 6.98 -3.39
CA TRP A 206 10.11 6.37 -3.72
C TRP A 206 9.63 6.81 -5.11
N THR A 207 9.32 5.83 -5.95
CA THR A 207 8.88 6.03 -7.33
C THR A 207 7.63 5.19 -7.59
N HIS A 208 6.62 5.81 -8.21
CA HIS A 208 5.44 5.11 -8.70
C HIS A 208 5.67 4.67 -10.13
N ILE A 209 5.43 3.39 -10.42
CA ILE A 209 5.48 2.85 -11.77
C ILE A 209 4.13 2.21 -12.09
N ALA A 210 3.60 2.52 -13.26
CA ALA A 210 2.41 1.85 -13.80
C ALA A 210 2.68 1.32 -15.20
N LEU A 211 2.42 0.03 -15.41
CA LEU A 211 2.32 -0.61 -16.71
C LEU A 211 0.84 -0.64 -17.12
N LEU A 212 0.54 -0.04 -18.25
CA LEU A 212 -0.78 -0.07 -18.89
C LEU A 212 -0.68 -0.86 -20.19
N VAL A 213 -1.54 -1.87 -20.36
CA VAL A 213 -1.67 -2.63 -21.60
C VAL A 213 -3.09 -2.47 -22.14
N VAL A 214 -3.20 -1.98 -23.38
CA VAL A 214 -4.47 -1.75 -24.08
C VAL A 214 -4.34 -2.20 -25.53
N ASN A 215 -5.20 -3.11 -25.99
CA ASN A 215 -5.21 -3.59 -27.38
C ASN A 215 -3.79 -3.95 -27.88
N VAL A 216 -3.11 -4.87 -27.20
CA VAL A 216 -1.70 -5.29 -27.45
C VAL A 216 -0.62 -4.22 -27.25
N SER A 217 -0.97 -2.96 -27.04
CA SER A 217 -0.03 -1.86 -26.88
C SER A 217 0.28 -1.65 -25.41
N SER A 218 1.56 -1.57 -25.07
CA SER A 218 2.03 -1.23 -23.74
C SER A 218 2.46 0.24 -23.64
N LYS A 219 2.17 0.81 -22.48
CA LYS A 219 2.66 2.11 -22.01
C LYS A 219 3.18 1.97 -20.58
N VAL A 220 4.20 2.75 -20.27
CA VAL A 220 4.74 2.84 -18.91
C VAL A 220 4.62 4.27 -18.44
N TYR A 221 4.16 4.43 -17.21
CA TYR A 221 4.07 5.71 -16.51
C TYR A 221 5.01 5.70 -15.32
N ILE A 222 5.76 6.79 -15.15
CA ILE A 222 6.56 7.03 -13.95
C ILE A 222 6.02 8.28 -13.26
N ASN A 223 5.68 8.15 -11.98
CA ASN A 223 5.12 9.25 -11.20
C ASN A 223 3.92 9.92 -11.90
N GLY A 224 3.07 9.10 -12.52
CA GLY A 224 1.86 9.54 -13.22
C GLY A 224 2.09 10.17 -14.61
N ALA A 225 3.33 10.23 -15.12
CA ALA A 225 3.64 10.75 -16.44
C ALA A 225 3.95 9.63 -17.45
N ASP A 226 3.34 9.67 -18.65
CA ASP A 226 3.57 8.70 -19.74
C ASP A 226 5.00 8.86 -20.30
N LEU A 227 5.80 7.79 -20.31
CA LEU A 227 7.16 7.82 -20.84
C LEU A 227 7.20 8.10 -22.36
N ASN A 228 6.17 7.71 -23.13
CA ASN A 228 6.11 8.04 -24.56
C ASN A 228 5.81 9.53 -24.80
N GLY A 229 5.08 10.16 -23.88
CA GLY A 229 4.72 11.57 -23.97
C GLY A 229 5.89 12.52 -23.72
N LEU A 230 6.98 12.04 -23.11
CA LEU A 230 8.16 12.86 -22.82
C LEU A 230 9.01 13.14 -24.06
N ALA A 231 8.99 12.26 -25.07
CA ALA A 231 9.80 12.40 -26.28
C ALA A 231 9.31 13.51 -27.24
N ASN A 232 8.06 13.96 -27.10
CA ASN A 232 7.45 14.94 -28.02
C ASN A 232 7.22 16.33 -27.39
N ASN A 233 7.61 16.55 -26.13
CA ASN A 233 7.46 17.83 -25.44
C ASN A 233 8.76 18.63 -25.43
N THR A 234 9.39 18.79 -26.60
CA THR A 234 10.40 19.81 -26.84
C THR A 234 9.73 21.19 -26.71
N SER A 235 9.79 21.75 -25.50
CA SER A 235 9.57 23.17 -25.19
C SER A 235 8.44 23.87 -25.95
N ILE A 236 7.18 23.49 -25.69
CA ILE A 236 6.07 24.42 -25.91
C ILE A 236 6.08 25.39 -24.73
N GLY A 237 6.34 26.66 -25.02
CA GLY A 237 6.47 27.75 -24.06
C GLY A 237 5.36 27.73 -23.00
N VAL A 238 5.78 27.74 -21.74
CA VAL A 238 4.89 27.76 -20.58
C VAL A 238 4.17 29.11 -20.53
N SER A 239 2.99 29.21 -21.13
CA SER A 239 2.10 30.38 -20.93
C SER A 239 0.68 30.01 -20.52
N SER A 240 0.35 28.73 -20.35
CA SER A 240 -0.98 28.32 -19.91
C SER A 240 -0.90 27.47 -18.65
N ILE A 241 -0.76 28.17 -17.52
CA ILE A 241 -1.17 27.62 -16.22
C ILE A 241 -2.67 27.34 -16.34
N CYS A 242 -3.02 26.10 -16.68
CA CYS A 242 -4.37 25.61 -16.44
C CYS A 242 -4.56 25.64 -14.92
N LYS A 243 -5.20 26.71 -14.44
CA LYS A 243 -5.81 26.73 -13.12
C LYS A 243 -6.73 25.51 -13.10
N PHE A 244 -6.38 24.51 -12.31
CA PHE A 244 -7.36 23.54 -11.84
C PHE A 244 -8.37 24.36 -11.05
N SER A 245 -9.48 24.75 -11.67
CA SER A 245 -10.72 24.88 -10.94
C SER A 245 -11.00 23.47 -10.43
N SER A 246 -10.65 23.20 -9.17
CA SER A 246 -11.26 22.10 -8.46
C SER A 246 -12.75 22.17 -8.77
N PRO A 247 -13.37 21.17 -9.43
CA PRO A 247 -14.80 21.04 -9.28
C PRO A 247 -14.98 20.98 -7.77
N GLU A 248 -15.75 21.93 -7.22
CA GLU A 248 -16.25 21.81 -5.88
C GLU A 248 -16.86 20.42 -5.82
N LEU A 249 -16.13 19.46 -5.26
CA LEU A 249 -16.74 18.26 -4.74
C LEU A 249 -17.85 18.82 -3.87
N PRO A 250 -19.13 18.52 -4.13
CA PRO A 250 -20.16 18.95 -3.22
C PRO A 250 -19.74 18.37 -1.87
N LEU A 251 -19.25 19.25 -1.00
CA LEU A 251 -19.19 18.97 0.41
C LEU A 251 -20.63 18.61 0.70
N ALA A 252 -20.88 17.31 0.88
CA ALA A 252 -22.15 16.85 1.38
C ALA A 252 -22.40 17.73 2.60
N ASN A 253 -23.41 18.57 2.49
CA ASN A 253 -23.80 19.47 3.54
C ASN A 253 -24.32 18.53 4.62
N ILE A 254 -23.42 18.06 5.49
CA ILE A 254 -23.79 17.31 6.68
C ILE A 254 -24.49 18.35 7.52
N GLN A 255 -25.80 18.51 7.30
CA GLN A 255 -26.68 19.12 8.26
C GLN A 255 -26.43 18.34 9.54
N MET A 256 -25.76 18.98 10.50
CA MET A 256 -25.85 18.57 11.89
C MET A 256 -27.32 18.72 12.27
N ALA A 257 -28.10 17.67 11.99
CA ALA A 257 -29.37 17.49 12.64
C ALA A 257 -29.05 17.53 14.14
N SER A 258 -29.58 18.53 14.80
CA SER A 258 -29.51 18.70 16.24
C SER A 258 -29.93 17.39 16.90
N LEU A 259 -28.96 16.68 17.47
CA LEU A 259 -29.21 15.55 18.37
C LEU A 259 -30.12 16.05 19.50
N PRO A 260 -31.32 15.48 19.67
CA PRO A 260 -32.11 15.79 20.87
C PRO A 260 -31.33 15.28 22.08
N ALA A 261 -31.13 16.17 23.05
CA ALA A 261 -30.57 15.85 24.34
C ALA A 261 -31.50 14.88 25.08
N LEU A 262 -31.28 13.58 24.92
CA LEU A 262 -31.89 12.55 25.75
C LEU A 262 -31.08 12.45 27.06
N LEU A 263 -31.49 13.30 28.00
CA LEU A 263 -31.23 13.14 29.42
C LEU A 263 -31.93 11.85 29.87
N ALA A 264 -31.19 10.76 30.06
CA ALA A 264 -31.69 9.59 30.77
C ALA A 264 -30.94 9.49 32.10
N ALA A 265 -31.65 9.84 33.16
CA ALA A 265 -31.25 9.61 34.53
C ALA A 265 -31.04 8.10 34.76
N SER A 266 -29.84 7.69 35.15
CA SER A 266 -29.62 6.38 35.75
C SER A 266 -29.97 6.46 37.24
N THR A 267 -31.19 6.05 37.57
CA THR A 267 -31.58 5.75 38.94
C THR A 267 -30.79 4.56 39.44
N ASN A 268 -30.06 4.84 40.50
CA ASN A 268 -29.35 3.91 41.36
C ASN A 268 -30.35 3.01 42.09
N SER A 269 -30.25 1.68 41.94
CA SER A 269 -30.96 0.73 42.80
C SER A 269 -30.06 -0.44 43.18
N ASN A 270 -29.53 -0.33 44.40
CA ASN A 270 -29.03 -1.40 45.23
C ASN A 270 -30.12 -2.47 45.47
N ALA A 271 -29.80 -3.73 45.17
CA ALA A 271 -30.35 -4.92 45.82
C ALA A 271 -29.30 -6.03 45.61
N ASN A 272 -28.40 -6.27 46.57
CA ASN A 272 -28.57 -7.19 47.69
C ASN A 272 -29.17 -8.55 47.29
N SER A 273 -28.30 -9.51 46.95
CA SER A 273 -28.59 -10.93 47.13
C SER A 273 -27.32 -11.66 47.51
N ASN A 274 -27.22 -11.88 48.81
CA ASN A 274 -26.27 -12.72 49.52
C ASN A 274 -26.69 -14.19 49.29
N ALA A 275 -25.84 -15.03 48.70
CA ALA A 275 -26.02 -16.49 48.68
C ALA A 275 -24.68 -17.22 48.53
N ASN A 276 -24.04 -17.34 49.70
CA ASN A 276 -23.25 -18.45 50.20
C ASN A 276 -23.24 -19.76 49.36
N SER A 277 -22.07 -20.19 48.87
CA SER A 277 -21.69 -21.60 48.88
C SER A 277 -20.16 -21.80 48.86
N ASN A 278 -19.74 -22.45 49.93
CA ASN A 278 -18.45 -22.99 50.35
C ASN A 278 -17.60 -23.78 49.32
N ALA A 279 -16.31 -23.86 49.70
CA ALA A 279 -15.29 -24.86 49.33
C ALA A 279 -14.72 -24.74 47.89
N ASN A 280 -13.41 -24.86 47.63
CA ASN A 280 -12.34 -25.49 48.37
C ASN A 280 -10.97 -24.95 47.92
N SER A 281 -10.00 -25.01 48.83
CA SER A 281 -8.59 -24.66 48.67
C SER A 281 -7.86 -25.46 47.59
N ASN A 282 -6.97 -24.82 46.82
CA ASN A 282 -5.57 -25.23 46.87
C ASN A 282 -4.63 -24.14 46.33
N ALA A 283 -3.67 -23.81 47.18
CA ALA A 283 -2.53 -22.97 46.90
C ALA A 283 -1.55 -23.70 45.98
N ASN A 284 -0.98 -22.99 45.02
CA ASN A 284 0.42 -23.21 44.70
C ASN A 284 1.05 -21.91 44.18
N SER A 285 1.75 -21.25 45.08
CA SER A 285 2.69 -20.17 44.81
C SER A 285 3.93 -20.75 44.13
N ASN A 286 4.31 -20.22 42.97
CA ASN A 286 5.72 -20.23 42.60
C ASN A 286 6.10 -18.88 42.02
N ALA A 287 6.82 -18.14 42.86
CA ALA A 287 7.49 -16.90 42.53
C ALA A 287 8.72 -17.24 41.67
N ASN A 288 8.95 -16.46 40.61
CA ASN A 288 10.31 -16.21 40.19
C ASN A 288 10.43 -14.78 39.63
N ASN A 289 11.17 -13.98 40.40
CA ASN A 289 11.67 -12.67 40.01
C ASN A 289 12.67 -12.82 38.87
N ASN A 290 12.64 -11.88 37.91
CA ASN A 290 13.88 -11.26 37.44
C ASN A 290 13.60 -9.90 36.81
N ASN A 291 14.30 -8.91 37.36
CA ASN A 291 14.40 -7.53 36.91
C ASN A 291 15.13 -7.45 35.56
N SER A 292 14.63 -6.62 34.65
CA SER A 292 15.46 -5.93 33.65
C SER A 292 14.76 -4.65 33.18
N PRO A 293 15.38 -3.45 33.28
CA PRO A 293 14.81 -2.21 32.80
C PRO A 293 15.19 -1.99 31.33
N GLY A 294 14.30 -2.39 30.42
CA GLY A 294 14.35 -2.02 29.00
C GLY A 294 13.13 -1.17 28.66
N THR A 295 13.30 0.13 28.50
CA THR A 295 12.22 1.06 28.09
C THR A 295 11.92 0.91 26.60
N THR A 296 11.09 -0.08 26.26
CA THR A 296 10.40 -0.15 24.97
C THR A 296 9.26 0.87 24.96
N VAL A 297 9.42 1.92 24.17
CA VAL A 297 8.32 2.83 23.84
C VAL A 297 7.32 2.06 22.99
N THR A 298 6.20 1.68 23.59
CA THR A 298 5.04 1.13 22.89
C THR A 298 4.46 2.18 21.94
N PRO A 299 4.19 1.84 20.67
CA PRO A 299 3.44 2.73 19.79
C PRO A 299 2.01 2.92 20.33
N PRO A 300 1.35 4.05 20.03
CA PRO A 300 0.06 4.37 20.62
C PRO A 300 -1.00 3.33 20.21
N SER A 301 -1.57 2.64 21.19
CA SER A 301 -2.66 1.67 21.05
C SER A 301 -4.01 2.36 20.79
N GLY A 302 -4.10 3.20 19.76
CA GLY A 302 -5.27 4.03 19.47
C GLY A 302 -5.81 3.94 18.05
N ALA A 303 -5.32 3.01 17.23
CA ALA A 303 -5.94 2.69 15.95
C ALA A 303 -6.87 1.49 16.15
N ASP A 304 -8.05 1.73 16.72
CA ASP A 304 -9.14 0.78 16.61
C ASP A 304 -9.37 0.48 15.13
N THR A 305 -9.38 -0.81 14.83
CA THR A 305 -9.21 -1.46 13.54
C THR A 305 -10.46 -1.33 12.65
N GLN A 306 -11.00 -0.12 12.52
CA GLN A 306 -12.16 0.16 11.68
C GLN A 306 -11.71 0.51 10.25
N GLY A 307 -11.57 -0.52 9.41
CA GLY A 307 -11.38 -0.32 7.97
C GLY A 307 -11.12 -1.61 7.20
N GLN A 308 -10.47 -2.58 7.83
CA GLN A 308 -10.37 -3.95 7.33
C GLN A 308 -10.79 -4.89 8.45
N GLY A 309 -12.08 -4.86 8.79
CA GLY A 309 -12.62 -5.83 9.74
C GLY A 309 -12.18 -7.23 9.35
N ASN A 310 -11.82 -8.02 10.35
CA ASN A 310 -11.65 -9.48 10.28
C ASN A 310 -12.99 -10.15 9.92
N ALA A 311 -13.61 -9.74 8.81
CA ALA A 311 -14.84 -10.27 8.26
C ALA A 311 -14.59 -11.58 7.48
N TYR A 312 -13.38 -12.13 7.54
CA TYR A 312 -13.22 -13.57 7.42
C TYR A 312 -13.61 -14.19 8.76
N GLY A 313 -14.93 -14.30 8.96
CA GLY A 313 -15.45 -15.19 10.00
C GLY A 313 -14.75 -16.54 9.88
N THR A 314 -14.46 -17.16 11.01
CA THR A 314 -13.87 -18.49 11.12
C THR A 314 -14.73 -19.45 10.29
N LEU A 315 -14.36 -19.67 9.02
CA LEU A 315 -15.12 -20.52 8.12
C LEU A 315 -14.88 -21.95 8.58
N LYS A 316 -15.87 -22.49 9.31
CA LYS A 316 -15.96 -23.91 9.63
C LYS A 316 -15.70 -24.70 8.35
N ASN A 317 -14.65 -25.52 8.38
CA ASN A 317 -14.19 -26.45 7.35
C ASN A 317 -15.31 -26.93 6.40
N LYS A 318 -15.50 -26.23 5.29
CA LYS A 318 -16.36 -26.71 4.20
C LYS A 318 -15.51 -27.71 3.42
N LYS A 319 -15.89 -28.99 3.46
CA LYS A 319 -15.22 -30.09 2.74
C LYS A 319 -14.88 -29.64 1.32
N ALA A 320 -13.60 -29.74 0.96
CA ALA A 320 -13.09 -29.40 -0.36
C ALA A 320 -13.88 -30.18 -1.42
N LYS A 321 -14.60 -29.46 -2.28
CA LYS A 321 -15.26 -30.03 -3.45
C LYS A 321 -14.15 -30.29 -4.47
N THR A 322 -13.88 -31.54 -4.77
CA THR A 322 -12.93 -31.94 -5.82
C THR A 322 -13.45 -31.43 -7.15
N SER A 323 -12.82 -30.38 -7.69
CA SER A 323 -13.10 -29.89 -9.04
C SER A 323 -12.62 -30.91 -10.07
N PRO A 324 -13.36 -31.11 -11.18
CA PRO A 324 -12.92 -31.98 -12.26
C PRO A 324 -11.57 -31.50 -12.81
N ALA A 325 -10.66 -32.44 -13.05
CA ALA A 325 -9.33 -32.18 -13.58
C ALA A 325 -9.42 -31.46 -14.94
N GLN A 326 -9.10 -30.17 -14.96
CA GLN A 326 -8.83 -29.42 -16.19
C GLN A 326 -7.48 -29.89 -16.76
N PRO A 327 -7.33 -30.01 -18.09
CA PRO A 327 -6.07 -30.39 -18.71
C PRO A 327 -4.96 -29.41 -18.31
N SER A 328 -3.93 -29.92 -17.66
CA SER A 328 -2.85 -29.13 -17.06
C SER A 328 -1.88 -28.61 -18.13
N THR A 329 -2.19 -27.48 -18.76
CA THR A 329 -1.14 -26.58 -19.20
C THR A 329 -0.45 -26.09 -17.93
N SER A 330 0.81 -26.49 -17.70
CA SER A 330 1.59 -26.02 -16.54
C SER A 330 1.73 -24.51 -16.63
N ILE A 331 0.95 -23.80 -15.83
CA ILE A 331 0.92 -22.34 -15.77
C ILE A 331 1.84 -21.95 -14.63
N THR A 332 2.80 -21.06 -14.89
CA THR A 332 3.68 -20.56 -13.83
C THR A 332 2.90 -19.52 -13.01
N PRO A 333 3.01 -19.53 -11.67
CA PRO A 333 2.41 -18.50 -10.84
C PRO A 333 2.96 -17.12 -11.20
N MET A 334 2.16 -16.08 -10.99
CA MET A 334 2.66 -14.71 -11.11
C MET A 334 3.61 -14.44 -9.95
N ARG A 335 4.70 -13.71 -10.21
CA ARG A 335 5.68 -13.33 -9.19
C ARG A 335 5.95 -11.84 -9.19
N ILE A 336 6.25 -11.30 -8.01
CA ILE A 336 6.66 -9.90 -7.78
C ILE A 336 8.04 -9.92 -7.10
N GLY A 337 8.96 -9.06 -7.53
CA GLY A 337 10.34 -8.98 -7.01
C GLY A 337 11.30 -10.06 -7.51
N SER A 338 10.77 -11.01 -8.29
CA SER A 338 11.43 -12.08 -9.05
C SER A 338 12.09 -13.22 -8.28
N SER A 339 11.83 -14.46 -8.74
CA SER A 339 12.79 -15.57 -8.67
C SER A 339 12.83 -16.33 -10.01
N THR A 340 13.02 -15.51 -11.05
CA THR A 340 13.43 -15.77 -12.44
C THR A 340 12.33 -15.98 -13.50
N LEU A 341 12.31 -15.10 -14.52
CA LEU A 341 13.04 -15.26 -15.80
C LEU A 341 13.33 -13.86 -16.42
N GLN A 342 14.30 -13.64 -17.35
CA GLN A 342 14.64 -14.46 -18.54
C GLN A 342 16.14 -14.63 -18.94
N ASN A 343 16.40 -15.79 -19.59
CA ASN A 343 17.34 -16.07 -20.70
C ASN A 343 18.84 -15.74 -20.55
N ALA A 344 19.54 -16.36 -19.59
CA ALA A 344 21.00 -16.64 -19.61
C ALA A 344 21.55 -17.14 -18.26
N GLY A 345 20.71 -17.28 -17.23
CA GLY A 345 21.15 -17.66 -15.88
C GLY A 345 21.52 -16.48 -14.97
N THR A 346 21.32 -15.23 -15.41
CA THR A 346 21.45 -14.06 -14.54
C THR A 346 20.14 -13.80 -13.79
N SER A 347 20.21 -13.86 -12.47
CA SER A 347 19.10 -13.47 -11.59
C SER A 347 18.84 -11.96 -11.70
N LEU A 348 17.59 -11.57 -11.93
CA LEU A 348 17.15 -10.17 -12.03
C LEU A 348 16.30 -9.79 -10.81
N ASN A 349 16.67 -10.29 -9.64
CA ASN A 349 15.86 -10.10 -8.44
C ASN A 349 15.91 -8.66 -7.96
N PHE A 350 14.75 -8.15 -7.55
CA PHE A 350 14.60 -6.78 -7.12
C PHE A 350 15.32 -6.53 -5.79
N SER A 351 16.07 -5.44 -5.72
CA SER A 351 16.83 -4.98 -4.55
C SER A 351 16.33 -3.60 -4.13
N GLY A 352 15.48 -3.60 -3.10
CA GLY A 352 14.79 -2.40 -2.67
C GLY A 352 13.58 -2.70 -1.80
N LYS A 353 12.74 -1.70 -1.60
CA LYS A 353 11.49 -1.83 -0.84
C LYS A 353 10.27 -1.66 -1.74
N MET A 354 9.21 -2.39 -1.43
CA MET A 354 7.86 -2.13 -1.93
C MET A 354 6.90 -1.89 -0.77
N ASP A 355 5.95 -0.98 -0.95
CA ASP A 355 4.88 -0.75 0.02
C ASP A 355 3.47 -0.72 -0.60
N GLU A 356 3.36 -0.92 -1.92
CA GLU A 356 2.08 -1.07 -2.61
C GLU A 356 2.26 -1.80 -3.94
N PHE A 357 1.35 -2.72 -4.23
CA PHE A 357 1.23 -3.38 -5.52
C PHE A 357 -0.25 -3.58 -5.87
N ILE A 358 -0.65 -3.14 -7.05
CA ILE A 358 -2.03 -3.20 -7.52
C ILE A 358 -2.06 -3.79 -8.93
N PHE A 359 -2.99 -4.70 -9.18
CA PHE A 359 -3.22 -5.29 -10.50
C PHE A 359 -4.72 -5.26 -10.83
N ILE A 360 -5.08 -4.60 -11.93
CA ILE A 360 -6.45 -4.35 -12.35
C ILE A 360 -6.66 -4.90 -13.76
N ARG A 361 -7.72 -5.67 -13.98
CA ARG A 361 -8.07 -6.29 -15.27
C ARG A 361 -8.82 -5.36 -16.22
N ARG A 362 -8.40 -4.11 -16.27
CA ARG A 362 -8.84 -3.12 -17.25
C ARG A 362 -7.75 -2.08 -17.50
N ALA A 363 -7.88 -1.38 -18.61
CA ALA A 363 -7.10 -0.20 -18.92
C ALA A 363 -7.52 0.97 -18.01
N LEU A 364 -6.65 1.40 -17.10
CA LEU A 364 -6.85 2.68 -16.43
C LEU A 364 -6.56 3.82 -17.42
N SER A 365 -7.37 4.87 -17.38
CA SER A 365 -7.09 6.11 -18.11
C SER A 365 -5.83 6.79 -17.56
N PRO A 366 -5.14 7.62 -18.36
CA PRO A 366 -4.00 8.40 -17.88
C PRO A 366 -4.30 9.27 -16.64
N ASN A 367 -5.54 9.77 -16.53
CA ASN A 367 -5.98 10.55 -15.39
C ASN A 367 -6.15 9.71 -14.12
N GLU A 368 -6.65 8.47 -14.24
CA GLU A 368 -6.72 7.53 -13.12
C GLU A 368 -5.32 7.17 -12.63
N ILE A 369 -4.39 6.84 -13.53
CA ILE A 369 -2.99 6.52 -13.16
C ILE A 369 -2.32 7.72 -12.47
N LYS A 370 -2.52 8.93 -12.99
CA LYS A 370 -2.03 10.16 -12.36
C LYS A 370 -2.68 10.39 -10.99
N GLY A 371 -3.98 10.11 -10.85
CA GLY A 371 -4.72 10.17 -9.60
C GLY A 371 -4.15 9.21 -8.55
N CYS A 372 -3.88 7.95 -8.92
CA CYS A 372 -3.22 6.96 -8.07
C CYS A 372 -1.88 7.49 -7.55
N TRP A 373 -1.05 8.04 -8.44
CA TRP A 373 0.22 8.66 -8.05
C TRP A 373 0.02 9.84 -7.09
N GLN A 374 -0.88 10.79 -7.40
CA GLN A 374 -1.11 11.97 -6.58
C GLN A 374 -1.64 11.63 -5.18
N MET A 375 -2.46 10.57 -5.07
CA MET A 375 -2.94 10.09 -3.78
C MET A 375 -1.84 9.39 -2.98
N GLY A 376 -0.96 8.63 -3.65
CA GLY A 376 0.15 7.90 -3.04
C GLY A 376 1.45 8.70 -2.84
N ASN A 377 1.54 9.94 -3.32
CA ASN A 377 2.77 10.74 -3.29
C ASN A 377 3.01 11.39 -1.90
N PRO A 378 4.11 11.05 -1.20
CA PRO A 378 4.41 11.64 0.11
C PRO A 378 4.92 13.09 0.05
N TYR A 379 5.35 13.57 -1.13
CA TYR A 379 5.96 14.89 -1.33
C TYR A 379 4.92 15.95 -1.70
#